data_AF-U1P9I9-F1
#
_entry.id   AF-U1P9I9-F1
#
_cell.length_a   1.000
_cell.length_b   1.000
_cell.length_c   1.000
_cell.angle_alpha   90.00
_cell.angle_beta   90.00
_cell.angle_gamma   90.00
#
_symmetry.space_group_name_H-M   'P 1'
#
loop_
_entity.id
_entity.type
_entity.pdbx_description
1 polymer ?
#
loop_
_entity_poly.entity_id
_entity_poly.type
_entity_poly.pdbx_seq_one_letter_code
_entity_poly.pdbx_strand_id
1 'polypeptide(L)'
;MSERSGLQFADVNLQRHLALRAAGLLLVVAIGYVIRPLFHGLVYQALYSPSGLIVIGMTTVVGLVLWFLPPFAAAPVSGFSGDVSAALPESSNQKLGLLVVVFTALLLISFIYGIPAGMITERTLAQDTMGEATEINELPQVNTENPRIAPRAVADIQTRGSVSYRTHRLGPSDIARAEDGSLAWSYALQPDGFRNKLLDNQRGVLLSDMTRMEDREITAYDEQDFAIGEGMFLQRGSDWNLRATDYFSQYYDDAVEFTHNGEAYMYYPKTGHEWRLAPIPHTVPVWDGGALLHTDGTIEHLTPEEAQNNEILDGQRLYPLYTADSTSSHWATATG
;
A
#
# COMPACT_ATOMS: atom_id res chain seq x y z
N MET A 1 -52.45 27.57 18.95
CA MET A 1 -51.69 27.58 17.69
C MET A 1 -50.30 27.07 18.01
N SER A 2 -49.96 25.86 17.56
CA SER A 2 -48.61 25.31 17.68
C SER A 2 -47.91 25.63 16.37
N GLU A 3 -47.08 26.68 16.37
CA GLU A 3 -46.16 26.93 15.26
C GLU A 3 -45.17 25.78 15.22
N ARG A 4 -45.18 25.04 14.11
CA ARG A 4 -44.15 24.03 13.84
C ARG A 4 -42.86 24.76 13.49
N SER A 5 -41.99 24.93 14.48
CA SER A 5 -40.59 25.31 14.29
C SER A 5 -39.84 24.13 13.62
N GLY A 6 -39.98 24.03 12.30
CA GLY A 6 -39.25 23.09 11.47
C GLY A 6 -38.30 23.82 10.52
N LEU A 7 -37.12 23.25 10.29
CA LEU A 7 -36.23 23.68 9.20
C LEU A 7 -37.03 23.65 7.88
N GLN A 8 -37.28 24.82 7.30
CA GLN A 8 -37.92 24.93 5.99
C GLN A 8 -36.84 24.91 4.92
N PHE A 9 -36.84 23.87 4.09
CA PHE A 9 -36.02 23.85 2.88
C PHE A 9 -36.59 24.83 1.85
N ALA A 10 -35.75 25.38 0.96
CA ALA A 10 -36.21 26.16 -0.16
C ALA A 10 -37.21 25.33 -1.00
N ASP A 11 -38.07 25.99 -1.79
CA ASP A 11 -39.02 25.34 -2.72
C ASP A 11 -38.26 24.53 -3.79
N VAL A 12 -37.76 23.39 -3.37
CA VAL A 12 -36.94 22.45 -4.13
C VAL A 12 -37.67 21.13 -4.05
N ASN A 13 -37.94 20.56 -5.23
CA ASN A 13 -38.41 19.18 -5.29
C ASN A 13 -37.30 18.27 -4.74
N LEU A 14 -37.45 17.85 -3.48
CA LEU A 14 -36.46 17.09 -2.73
C LEU A 14 -36.11 15.77 -3.44
N GLN A 15 -37.11 15.08 -3.99
CA GLN A 15 -36.90 13.84 -4.73
C GLN A 15 -36.01 14.06 -5.95
N ARG A 16 -36.31 15.09 -6.74
CA ARG A 16 -35.49 15.47 -7.90
C ARG A 16 -34.07 15.88 -7.48
N HIS A 17 -33.93 16.63 -6.40
CA HIS A 17 -32.63 17.06 -5.89
C HIS A 17 -31.76 15.86 -5.49
N LEU A 18 -32.29 14.97 -4.65
CA LEU A 18 -31.57 13.79 -4.18
C LEU A 18 -31.25 12.84 -5.34
N ALA A 19 -32.17 12.63 -6.27
CA ALA A 19 -31.94 11.79 -7.45
C ALA A 19 -30.79 12.32 -8.32
N LEU A 20 -30.75 13.63 -8.59
CA LEU A 20 -29.66 14.25 -9.35
C LEU A 20 -28.32 14.15 -8.61
N ARG A 21 -28.30 14.37 -7.29
CA ARG A 21 -27.09 14.25 -6.46
C ARG A 21 -26.59 12.82 -6.38
N ALA A 22 -27.49 11.85 -6.27
CA ALA A 22 -27.16 10.43 -6.26
C ALA A 22 -26.60 9.99 -7.62
N ALA A 23 -27.23 10.39 -8.73
CA ALA A 23 -26.72 10.11 -10.07
C ALA A 23 -25.32 10.71 -10.29
N GLY A 24 -25.10 11.96 -9.86
CA GLY A 24 -23.79 12.60 -9.90
C GLY A 24 -22.75 11.87 -9.06
N LEU A 25 -23.10 11.46 -7.83
CA LEU A 25 -22.21 10.69 -6.96
C LEU A 25 -21.87 9.33 -7.57
N LEU A 26 -22.86 8.62 -8.13
CA LEU A 26 -22.65 7.33 -8.79
C LEU A 26 -21.68 7.46 -9.98
N LEU A 27 -21.79 8.53 -10.77
CA LEU A 27 -20.85 8.79 -11.85
C LEU A 27 -19.42 9.02 -11.32
N VAL A 28 -19.26 9.81 -10.26
CA VAL A 28 -17.95 10.06 -9.63
C VAL A 28 -17.36 8.77 -9.06
N VAL A 29 -18.17 7.95 -8.37
CA VAL A 29 -17.75 6.65 -7.82
C VAL A 29 -17.37 5.69 -8.94
N ALA A 30 -18.13 5.63 -10.04
CA ALA A 30 -17.83 4.78 -11.19
C ALA A 30 -16.49 5.18 -11.84
N ILE A 31 -16.24 6.48 -12.04
CA ILE A 31 -14.95 6.97 -12.54
C ILE A 31 -13.84 6.62 -11.55
N GLY A 32 -14.04 6.92 -10.26
CA GLY A 32 -13.09 6.62 -9.19
C GLY A 32 -12.75 5.14 -9.09
N TYR A 33 -13.71 4.24 -9.32
CA TYR A 33 -13.51 2.80 -9.30
C TYR A 33 -12.58 2.30 -10.41
N VAL A 34 -12.64 2.92 -11.60
CA VAL A 34 -11.77 2.58 -12.74
C VAL A 34 -10.33 3.03 -12.49
N ILE A 35 -10.15 4.18 -11.86
CA ILE A 35 -8.83 4.74 -11.53
C ILE A 35 -8.41 4.48 -10.07
N ARG A 36 -9.08 3.53 -9.39
CA ARG A 36 -8.89 3.28 -7.95
C ARG A 36 -7.43 3.06 -7.53
N PRO A 37 -6.54 2.41 -8.32
CA PRO A 37 -5.15 2.21 -7.90
C PRO A 37 -4.39 3.51 -7.64
N LEU A 38 -4.77 4.61 -8.30
CA LEU A 38 -4.17 5.93 -8.08
C LEU A 38 -4.46 6.52 -6.70
N PHE A 39 -5.59 6.13 -6.09
CA PHE A 39 -6.00 6.62 -4.78
C PHE A 39 -5.87 5.56 -3.68
N HIS A 40 -5.27 4.40 -3.99
CA HIS A 40 -5.06 3.30 -3.04
C HIS A 40 -4.48 3.81 -1.72
N GLY A 41 -3.38 4.55 -1.75
CA GLY A 41 -2.74 5.07 -0.53
C GLY A 41 -3.67 5.96 0.32
N LEU A 42 -4.52 6.77 -0.30
CA LEU A 42 -5.47 7.63 0.44
C LEU A 42 -6.58 6.81 1.08
N VAL A 43 -7.15 5.84 0.35
CA VAL A 43 -8.21 4.98 0.88
C VAL A 43 -7.67 4.04 1.94
N TYR A 44 -6.49 3.46 1.70
CA TYR A 44 -5.80 2.60 2.65
C TYR A 44 -5.50 3.35 3.95
N GLN A 45 -4.97 4.57 3.88
CA GLN A 45 -4.79 5.41 5.07
C GLN A 45 -6.11 5.72 5.76
N ALA A 46 -7.19 6.01 5.02
CA ALA A 46 -8.49 6.26 5.61
C ALA A 46 -9.05 5.06 6.39
N LEU A 47 -8.71 3.83 5.97
CA LEU A 47 -9.22 2.60 6.56
C LEU A 47 -8.31 2.03 7.65
N TYR A 48 -6.99 2.11 7.47
CA TYR A 48 -6.00 1.41 8.28
C TYR A 48 -5.01 2.33 9.01
N SER A 49 -5.30 3.63 9.06
CA SER A 49 -4.58 4.57 9.92
C SER A 49 -5.55 5.38 10.77
N PRO A 50 -5.33 5.53 12.09
CA PRO A 50 -6.18 6.38 12.92
C PRO A 50 -6.22 7.85 12.49
N SER A 51 -5.09 8.41 12.08
CA SER A 51 -5.06 9.79 11.58
C SER A 51 -5.78 9.89 10.24
N GLY A 52 -5.57 8.93 9.33
CA GLY A 52 -6.27 8.86 8.05
C GLY A 52 -7.78 8.70 8.21
N LEU A 53 -8.24 7.87 9.13
CA LEU A 53 -9.67 7.69 9.44
C LEU A 53 -10.30 8.99 9.95
N ILE A 54 -9.64 9.68 10.88
CA ILE A 54 -10.11 10.96 11.42
C ILE A 54 -10.15 12.03 10.33
N VAL A 55 -9.11 12.15 9.51
CA VAL A 55 -9.03 13.23 8.52
C VAL A 55 -9.82 12.87 7.28
N ILE A 56 -9.42 11.82 6.56
CA ILE A 56 -9.98 11.46 5.26
C ILE A 56 -11.36 10.84 5.45
N GLY A 57 -11.51 9.91 6.38
CA GLY A 57 -12.78 9.23 6.65
C GLY A 57 -13.87 10.20 7.08
N MET A 58 -13.66 10.95 8.16
CA MET A 58 -14.68 11.90 8.66
C MET A 58 -14.93 13.07 7.71
N THR A 59 -13.90 13.59 7.02
CA THR A 59 -14.10 14.63 5.99
C THR A 59 -14.93 14.11 4.84
N THR A 60 -14.74 12.85 4.42
CA THR A 60 -15.57 12.21 3.39
C THR A 60 -17.02 12.11 3.83
N VAL A 61 -17.27 11.69 5.07
CA VAL A 61 -18.64 11.63 5.63
C VAL A 61 -19.30 13.01 5.65
N VAL A 62 -18.60 14.04 6.15
CA VAL A 62 -19.12 15.42 6.16
C VAL A 62 -19.35 15.94 4.75
N GLY A 63 -18.44 15.66 3.81
CA GLY A 63 -18.59 16.02 2.39
C GLY A 63 -19.82 15.38 1.75
N LEU A 64 -20.08 14.11 2.04
CA LEU A 64 -21.29 13.42 1.59
C LEU A 64 -22.56 14.04 2.18
N VAL A 65 -22.57 14.35 3.48
CA VAL A 65 -23.69 15.04 4.12
C VAL A 65 -23.94 16.40 3.45
N LEU A 66 -22.90 17.21 3.24
CA LEU A 66 -23.02 18.53 2.60
C LEU A 66 -23.43 18.43 1.12
N TRP A 67 -23.01 17.39 0.42
CA TRP A 67 -23.38 17.11 -0.97
C TRP A 67 -24.89 16.87 -1.12
N PHE A 68 -25.48 16.09 -0.21
CA PHE A 68 -26.90 15.76 -0.22
C PHE A 68 -27.80 16.79 0.49
N LEU A 69 -27.22 17.69 1.29
CA LEU A 69 -27.99 18.72 1.99
C LEU A 69 -28.64 19.68 0.98
N PRO A 70 -29.97 19.81 0.90
CA PRO A 70 -30.60 20.82 0.05
C PRO A 70 -30.37 22.24 0.60
N PRO A 71 -30.47 23.30 -0.22
CA PRO A 71 -30.41 24.67 0.27
C PRO A 71 -31.61 24.97 1.17
N PHE A 72 -31.37 25.64 2.29
CA PHE A 72 -32.42 26.09 3.20
C PHE A 72 -33.15 27.29 2.60
N ALA A 73 -34.45 27.41 2.88
CA ALA A 73 -35.14 28.68 2.68
C ALA A 73 -34.57 29.63 3.73
N ALA A 74 -34.27 30.87 3.35
CA ALA A 74 -33.76 31.91 4.26
C ALA A 74 -34.85 32.33 5.29
N ALA A 75 -35.33 31.40 6.10
CA ALA A 75 -36.29 31.61 7.15
C ALA A 75 -35.56 31.58 8.50
N PRO A 76 -35.66 32.63 9.33
CA PRO A 76 -35.07 32.64 10.65
C PRO A 76 -35.68 31.51 11.50
N VAL A 77 -34.84 30.63 12.02
CA VAL A 77 -35.28 29.54 12.91
C VAL A 77 -35.50 30.13 14.30
N SER A 78 -36.72 30.57 14.60
CA SER A 78 -37.10 31.01 15.94
C SER A 78 -37.25 29.81 16.88
N GLY A 79 -36.48 29.79 17.97
CA GLY A 79 -36.62 28.80 19.05
C GLY A 79 -35.34 28.09 19.50
N PHE A 80 -34.21 28.32 18.82
CA PHE A 80 -32.90 27.88 19.29
C PHE A 80 -32.14 29.11 19.81
N SER A 81 -31.71 29.11 21.08
CA SER A 81 -31.01 30.23 21.72
C SER A 81 -29.55 30.41 21.25
N GLY A 82 -29.18 29.73 20.16
CA GLY A 82 -27.94 29.88 19.43
C GLY A 82 -28.26 29.83 17.95
N ASP A 83 -27.56 30.64 17.17
CA ASP A 83 -27.83 30.89 15.74
C ASP A 83 -27.39 29.69 14.87
N VAL A 84 -28.06 28.55 15.03
CA VAL A 84 -27.78 27.32 14.25
C VAL A 84 -28.12 27.54 12.77
N SER A 85 -29.07 28.43 12.48
CA SER A 85 -29.38 28.93 11.14
C SER A 85 -28.20 29.65 10.49
N ALA A 86 -27.42 30.44 11.24
CA ALA A 86 -26.23 31.12 10.72
C ALA A 86 -25.04 30.16 10.48
N ALA A 87 -25.07 28.95 11.07
CA ALA A 87 -24.03 27.94 10.91
C ALA A 87 -24.28 26.98 9.73
N LEU A 88 -25.50 26.94 9.17
CA LEU A 88 -25.85 26.04 8.08
C LEU A 88 -25.55 26.70 6.72
N PRO A 89 -24.73 26.07 5.86
CA PRO A 89 -24.31 26.67 4.60
C PRO A 89 -25.44 26.64 3.56
N GLU A 90 -25.85 27.82 3.09
CA GLU A 90 -26.93 28.00 2.12
C GLU A 90 -26.45 27.87 0.67
N SER A 91 -25.20 28.27 0.41
CA SER A 91 -24.58 28.23 -0.92
C SER A 91 -23.50 27.16 -1.06
N SER A 92 -23.21 26.74 -2.30
CA SER A 92 -22.11 25.81 -2.60
C SER A 92 -20.75 26.29 -2.07
N ASN A 93 -20.49 27.60 -2.10
CA ASN A 93 -19.24 28.18 -1.61
C ASN A 93 -19.15 28.13 -0.08
N GLN A 94 -20.25 28.35 0.63
CA GLN A 94 -20.29 28.20 2.10
C GLN A 94 -20.13 26.73 2.50
N LYS A 95 -20.71 25.78 1.75
CA LYS A 95 -20.50 24.34 1.99
C LYS A 95 -19.04 23.95 1.83
N LEU A 96 -18.39 24.44 0.76
CA LEU A 96 -16.97 24.22 0.54
C LEU A 96 -16.13 24.85 1.66
N GLY A 97 -16.46 26.09 2.06
CA GLY A 97 -15.81 26.76 3.19
C GLY A 97 -15.93 25.98 4.50
N LEU A 98 -17.13 25.49 4.82
CA LEU A 98 -17.35 24.65 6.00
C LEU A 98 -16.55 23.34 5.93
N LEU A 99 -16.53 22.67 4.76
CA LEU A 99 -15.73 21.46 4.56
C LEU A 99 -14.24 21.72 4.83
N VAL A 100 -13.70 22.83 4.33
CA VAL A 100 -12.29 23.21 4.54
C VAL A 100 -12.00 23.48 6.02
N VAL A 101 -12.91 24.16 6.72
CA VAL A 101 -12.78 24.40 8.17
C VAL A 101 -12.80 23.07 8.94
N VAL A 102 -13.75 22.19 8.63
CA VAL A 102 -13.87 20.87 9.26
C VAL A 102 -12.63 20.01 8.99
N PHE A 103 -12.17 19.96 7.73
CA PHE A 103 -10.94 19.26 7.35
C PHE A 103 -9.75 19.77 8.15
N THR A 104 -9.59 21.09 8.25
CA THR A 104 -8.48 21.72 9.00
C THR A 104 -8.55 21.37 10.49
N ALA A 105 -9.75 21.41 11.08
CA ALA A 105 -9.94 21.04 12.48
C ALA A 105 -9.63 19.54 12.73
N LEU A 106 -10.12 18.65 11.87
CA LEU A 106 -9.84 17.22 11.94
C LEU A 106 -8.36 16.91 11.76
N LEU A 107 -7.68 17.63 10.86
CA LEU A 107 -6.25 17.53 10.66
C LEU A 107 -5.48 17.88 11.94
N LEU A 108 -5.84 18.97 12.63
CA LEU A 108 -5.24 19.32 13.91
C LEU A 108 -5.51 18.26 14.99
N ILE A 109 -6.74 17.74 15.06
CA ILE A 109 -7.11 16.65 16.00
C ILE A 109 -6.29 15.40 15.70
N SER A 110 -6.07 15.08 14.42
CA SER A 110 -5.32 13.89 14.00
C SER A 110 -3.86 13.95 14.42
N PHE A 111 -3.23 15.13 14.45
CA PHE A 111 -1.87 15.29 14.97
C PHE A 111 -1.80 14.98 16.47
N ILE A 112 -2.80 15.45 17.23
CA ILE A 112 -2.87 15.19 18.68
C ILE A 112 -3.13 13.70 18.94
N TYR A 113 -3.99 13.06 18.15
CA TYR A 113 -4.32 11.65 18.28
C TYR A 113 -3.20 10.72 17.78
N GLY A 114 -2.48 11.12 16.73
CA GLY A 114 -1.48 10.28 16.06
C GLY A 114 -0.29 9.95 16.96
N ILE A 115 0.12 10.87 17.84
CA ILE A 115 1.24 10.66 18.76
C ILE A 115 0.97 9.47 19.73
N PRO A 116 -0.08 9.48 20.57
CA PRO A 116 -0.34 8.36 21.48
C PRO A 116 -0.70 7.07 20.72
N ALA A 117 -1.39 7.15 19.58
CA ALA A 117 -1.74 5.98 18.77
C ALA A 117 -0.50 5.28 18.22
N GLY A 118 0.46 6.04 17.69
CA GLY A 118 1.74 5.51 17.22
C GLY A 118 2.51 4.81 18.34
N MET A 119 2.66 5.46 19.50
CA MET A 119 3.35 4.86 20.65
C MET A 119 2.73 3.53 21.10
N ILE A 120 1.40 3.41 21.02
CA ILE A 120 0.68 2.19 21.39
C ILE A 120 0.82 1.12 20.31
N THR A 121 0.78 1.47 19.02
CA THR A 121 1.11 0.55 17.92
C THR A 121 2.51 -0.05 18.11
N GLU A 122 3.50 0.80 18.37
CA GLU A 122 4.89 0.35 18.59
C GLU A 122 5.00 -0.62 19.77
N ARG A 123 4.34 -0.28 20.89
CA ARG A 123 4.33 -1.14 22.08
C ARG A 123 3.65 -2.48 21.80
N THR A 124 2.50 -2.47 21.13
CA THR A 124 1.75 -3.71 20.80
C THR A 124 2.59 -4.60 19.90
N LEU A 125 3.21 -4.05 18.85
CA LEU A 125 4.07 -4.80 17.95
C LEU A 125 5.26 -5.44 18.68
N ALA A 126 5.91 -4.68 19.57
CA ALA A 126 6.99 -5.20 20.39
C ALA A 126 6.52 -6.33 21.32
N GLN A 127 5.36 -6.17 21.98
CA GLN A 127 4.80 -7.18 22.87
C GLN A 127 4.39 -8.46 22.15
N ASP A 128 3.72 -8.35 21.01
CA ASP A 128 3.28 -9.50 20.21
C ASP A 128 4.51 -10.27 19.70
N THR A 129 5.51 -9.56 19.16
CA THR A 129 6.77 -10.18 18.72
C THR A 129 7.51 -10.87 19.87
N MET A 130 7.64 -10.22 21.03
CA MET A 130 8.32 -10.80 22.19
C MET A 130 7.58 -12.01 22.76
N GLY A 131 6.25 -12.02 22.69
CA GLY A 131 5.42 -13.13 23.17
C GLY A 131 5.51 -14.37 22.30
N GLU A 132 5.72 -14.19 20.99
CA GLU A 132 5.80 -15.28 20.01
C GLU A 132 7.24 -15.72 19.71
N ALA A 133 8.23 -14.91 20.08
CA ALA A 133 9.64 -15.23 19.85
C ALA A 133 10.09 -16.44 20.68
N THR A 134 10.76 -17.39 20.01
CA THR A 134 11.46 -18.48 20.69
C THR A 134 12.88 -18.04 21.02
N GLU A 135 13.24 -18.04 22.31
CA GLU A 135 14.59 -17.72 22.75
C GLU A 135 15.57 -18.80 22.26
N ILE A 136 16.53 -18.39 21.43
CA ILE A 136 17.63 -19.24 20.99
C ILE A 136 18.86 -18.97 21.85
N ASN A 137 19.39 -20.02 22.47
CA ASN A 137 20.53 -19.91 23.40
C ASN A 137 21.87 -19.73 22.66
N GLU A 138 21.92 -20.10 21.38
CA GLU A 138 23.10 -19.98 20.54
C GLU A 138 22.68 -19.44 19.18
N LEU A 139 23.41 -18.42 18.69
CA LEU A 139 23.22 -17.96 17.32
C LEU A 139 23.60 -19.09 16.36
N PRO A 140 22.87 -19.27 15.24
CA PRO A 140 23.27 -20.21 14.21
C PRO A 140 24.72 -19.93 13.81
N GLN A 141 25.57 -20.96 13.80
CA GLN A 141 26.94 -20.77 13.37
C GLN A 141 26.92 -20.29 11.92
N VAL A 142 27.64 -19.20 11.65
CA VAL A 142 27.83 -18.65 10.30
C VAL A 142 28.30 -19.80 9.42
N ASN A 143 27.65 -20.00 8.26
CA ASN A 143 28.04 -21.02 7.31
C ASN A 143 29.53 -20.83 6.96
N THR A 144 30.37 -21.73 7.45
CA THR A 144 31.83 -21.67 7.32
C THR A 144 32.28 -21.88 5.88
N GLU A 145 31.44 -22.47 5.03
CA GLU A 145 31.74 -22.68 3.61
C GLU A 145 31.50 -21.43 2.76
N ASN A 146 30.59 -20.54 3.16
CA ASN A 146 30.28 -19.28 2.46
C ASN A 146 30.25 -18.06 3.41
N PRO A 147 31.40 -17.68 4.01
CA PRO A 147 31.45 -16.60 5.01
C PRO A 147 31.38 -15.18 4.41
N ARG A 148 31.38 -15.03 3.08
CA ARG A 148 31.43 -13.73 2.40
C ARG A 148 30.33 -13.65 1.35
N ILE A 149 29.41 -12.70 1.52
CA ILE A 149 28.41 -12.35 0.52
C ILE A 149 28.77 -11.00 -0.10
N ALA A 150 28.51 -10.84 -1.40
CA ALA A 150 28.64 -9.54 -2.07
C ALA A 150 27.57 -8.57 -1.53
N PRO A 151 27.95 -7.41 -0.96
CA PRO A 151 26.98 -6.41 -0.52
C PRO A 151 26.16 -5.86 -1.70
N ARG A 152 24.87 -5.54 -1.47
CA ARG A 152 23.95 -5.02 -2.49
C ARG A 152 24.54 -3.90 -3.33
N ALA A 153 25.14 -2.89 -2.69
CA ALA A 153 25.71 -1.74 -3.39
C ALA A 153 26.86 -2.11 -4.36
N VAL A 154 27.67 -3.12 -4.00
CA VAL A 154 28.75 -3.62 -4.87
C VAL A 154 28.16 -4.42 -6.02
N ALA A 155 27.21 -5.30 -5.70
CA ALA A 155 26.49 -6.11 -6.69
C ALA A 155 25.80 -5.22 -7.73
N ASP A 156 25.06 -4.20 -7.32
CA ASP A 156 24.33 -3.31 -8.23
C ASP A 156 25.24 -2.60 -9.22
N ILE A 157 26.38 -2.08 -8.75
CA ILE A 157 27.35 -1.39 -9.60
C ILE A 157 27.97 -2.36 -10.60
N GLN A 158 28.41 -3.53 -10.13
CA GLN A 158 29.04 -4.53 -10.98
C GLN A 158 28.06 -5.11 -12.00
N THR A 159 26.88 -5.56 -11.58
CA THR A 159 25.87 -6.14 -12.48
C THR A 159 25.48 -5.15 -13.56
N ARG A 160 25.19 -3.89 -13.20
CA ARG A 160 24.85 -2.83 -14.16
C ARG A 160 26.00 -2.49 -15.12
N GLY A 161 27.24 -2.66 -14.69
CA GLY A 161 28.42 -2.49 -15.55
C GLY A 161 28.65 -3.66 -16.51
N SER A 162 28.20 -4.86 -16.15
CA SER A 162 28.40 -6.10 -16.91
C SER A 162 27.32 -6.36 -17.96
N VAL A 163 26.12 -5.82 -17.81
CA VAL A 163 25.03 -5.99 -18.78
C VAL A 163 24.68 -4.69 -19.50
N SER A 164 24.35 -4.80 -20.78
CA SER A 164 24.00 -3.65 -21.62
C SER A 164 22.75 -3.93 -22.44
N TYR A 165 21.68 -3.22 -22.10
CA TYR A 165 20.41 -3.27 -22.81
C TYR A 165 20.10 -1.90 -23.41
N ARG A 166 19.62 -1.87 -24.66
CA ARG A 166 19.36 -0.60 -25.37
C ARG A 166 18.11 0.12 -24.86
N THR A 167 17.07 -0.64 -24.52
CA THR A 167 15.72 -0.15 -24.20
C THR A 167 15.31 -0.45 -22.76
N HIS A 168 16.16 -1.17 -22.02
CA HIS A 168 15.86 -1.71 -20.70
C HIS A 168 16.99 -1.39 -19.72
N ARG A 169 16.70 -1.50 -18.43
CA ARG A 169 17.65 -1.34 -17.33
C ARG A 169 17.30 -2.29 -16.21
N LEU A 170 18.26 -2.50 -15.30
CA LEU A 170 18.00 -3.27 -14.09
C LEU A 170 17.10 -2.48 -13.11
N GLY A 171 16.17 -3.20 -12.50
CA GLY A 171 15.31 -2.78 -11.41
C GLY A 171 16.05 -2.53 -10.11
N PRO A 172 15.30 -2.26 -9.02
CA PRO A 172 15.77 -2.55 -7.67
C PRO A 172 16.21 -4.01 -7.56
N SER A 173 17.13 -4.29 -6.64
CA SER A 173 17.57 -5.66 -6.35
C SER A 173 17.00 -6.22 -5.06
N ASP A 174 16.74 -7.51 -5.01
CA ASP A 174 16.45 -8.22 -3.77
C ASP A 174 17.25 -9.53 -3.68
N ILE A 175 17.21 -10.18 -2.52
CA ILE A 175 17.82 -11.48 -2.31
C ILE A 175 16.80 -12.54 -2.70
N ALA A 176 17.16 -13.34 -3.71
CA ALA A 176 16.42 -14.50 -4.14
C ALA A 176 17.25 -15.77 -3.96
N ARG A 177 16.56 -16.90 -3.83
CA ARG A 177 17.18 -18.21 -3.93
C ARG A 177 17.13 -18.66 -5.39
N ALA A 178 18.29 -19.00 -5.97
CA ALA A 178 18.37 -19.56 -7.31
C ALA A 178 17.97 -21.05 -7.31
N GLU A 179 17.73 -21.62 -8.49
CA GLU A 179 17.28 -23.01 -8.67
C GLU A 179 18.30 -24.05 -8.15
N ASP A 180 19.59 -23.72 -8.18
CA ASP A 180 20.65 -24.55 -7.61
C ASP A 180 20.74 -24.45 -6.07
N GLY A 181 19.86 -23.65 -5.46
CA GLY A 181 19.79 -23.39 -4.03
C GLY A 181 20.75 -22.32 -3.53
N SER A 182 21.57 -21.72 -4.39
CA SER A 182 22.45 -20.60 -4.04
C SER A 182 21.66 -19.31 -3.82
N LEU A 183 22.29 -18.34 -3.13
CA LEU A 183 21.71 -17.00 -2.97
C LEU A 183 22.18 -16.10 -4.11
N ALA A 184 21.25 -15.37 -4.73
CA ALA A 184 21.51 -14.45 -5.80
C ALA A 184 20.85 -13.08 -5.53
N TRP A 185 21.52 -12.02 -5.99
CA TRP A 185 20.88 -10.73 -6.18
C TRP A 185 20.01 -10.81 -7.41
N SER A 186 18.71 -10.67 -7.24
CA SER A 186 17.74 -10.63 -8.30
C SER A 186 17.53 -9.21 -8.82
N TYR A 187 17.18 -9.09 -10.10
CA TYR A 187 16.87 -7.82 -10.74
C TYR A 187 15.79 -8.02 -11.81
N ALA A 188 14.74 -7.22 -11.79
CA ALA A 188 13.85 -7.09 -12.95
C ALA A 188 14.55 -6.38 -14.14
N LEU A 189 14.37 -6.89 -15.35
CA LEU A 189 14.81 -6.24 -16.60
C LEU A 189 13.71 -5.32 -17.12
N GLN A 190 13.55 -4.17 -16.47
CA GLN A 190 12.45 -3.23 -16.74
C GLN A 190 12.75 -2.26 -17.91
N PRO A 191 11.72 -1.76 -18.62
CA PRO A 191 11.90 -0.75 -19.66
C PRO A 191 12.52 0.55 -19.12
N ASP A 192 13.42 1.16 -19.90
CA ASP A 192 14.06 2.43 -19.56
C ASP A 192 13.57 3.61 -20.40
N GLY A 193 13.33 4.75 -19.76
CA GLY A 193 12.79 5.95 -20.40
C GLY A 193 11.28 5.91 -20.63
N PHE A 194 10.65 7.10 -20.67
CA PHE A 194 9.18 7.25 -20.68
C PHE A 194 8.49 6.49 -21.82
N ARG A 195 9.02 6.57 -23.04
CA ARG A 195 8.43 5.91 -24.22
C ARG A 195 8.42 4.39 -24.06
N ASN A 196 9.54 3.82 -23.61
CA ASN A 196 9.66 2.36 -23.49
C ASN A 196 8.80 1.86 -22.33
N LYS A 197 8.72 2.58 -21.21
CA LYS A 197 7.77 2.26 -20.12
C LYS A 197 6.30 2.22 -20.55
N LEU A 198 5.94 3.01 -21.57
CA LEU A 198 4.59 3.04 -22.14
C LEU A 198 4.35 1.95 -23.18
N LEU A 199 5.38 1.50 -23.91
CA LEU A 199 5.24 0.64 -25.10
C LEU A 199 5.86 -0.76 -24.95
N ASP A 200 6.99 -0.89 -24.26
CA ASP A 200 7.76 -2.13 -24.12
C ASP A 200 7.37 -2.88 -22.84
N ASN A 201 7.60 -4.19 -22.80
CA ASN A 201 7.39 -5.06 -21.63
C ASN A 201 8.68 -5.17 -20.81
N GLN A 202 8.57 -5.58 -19.54
CA GLN A 202 9.72 -6.11 -18.79
C GLN A 202 10.22 -7.38 -19.49
N ARG A 203 11.54 -7.46 -19.69
CA ARG A 203 12.21 -8.53 -20.44
C ARG A 203 12.87 -9.53 -19.48
N GLY A 204 12.05 -10.18 -18.66
CA GLY A 204 12.54 -11.24 -17.78
C GLY A 204 13.23 -10.72 -16.51
N VAL A 205 14.14 -11.55 -15.99
CA VAL A 205 14.85 -11.34 -14.71
C VAL A 205 16.33 -11.69 -14.86
N LEU A 206 17.17 -11.06 -14.03
CA LEU A 206 18.60 -11.33 -13.99
C LEU A 206 18.98 -11.73 -12.57
N LEU A 207 19.67 -12.87 -12.44
CA LEU A 207 20.18 -13.37 -11.17
C LEU A 207 21.71 -13.26 -11.17
N SER A 208 22.24 -12.66 -10.12
CA SER A 208 23.68 -12.53 -9.93
C SER A 208 24.10 -13.17 -8.61
N ASP A 209 24.95 -14.19 -8.69
CA ASP A 209 25.39 -14.98 -7.53
C ASP A 209 25.94 -14.08 -6.40
N MET A 210 25.51 -14.30 -5.16
CA MET A 210 25.97 -13.55 -3.98
C MET A 210 27.20 -14.16 -3.31
N THR A 211 27.43 -15.45 -3.52
CA THR A 211 28.38 -16.28 -2.77
C THR A 211 29.78 -16.27 -3.37
N ARG A 212 29.91 -15.90 -4.65
CA ARG A 212 31.20 -15.82 -5.37
C ARG A 212 31.58 -14.36 -5.65
N MET A 213 32.73 -13.92 -5.14
CA MET A 213 33.23 -12.54 -5.33
C MET A 213 34.13 -12.36 -6.56
N GLU A 214 34.89 -13.40 -6.95
CA GLU A 214 35.92 -13.29 -8.00
C GLU A 214 35.39 -13.74 -9.38
N ASP A 215 34.70 -14.88 -9.44
CA ASP A 215 34.08 -15.43 -10.66
C ASP A 215 32.56 -15.48 -10.50
N ARG A 216 31.95 -14.30 -10.40
CA ARG A 216 30.51 -14.17 -10.16
C ARG A 216 29.72 -14.49 -11.41
N GLU A 217 28.87 -15.51 -11.33
CA GLU A 217 28.00 -15.88 -12.44
C GLU A 217 26.79 -14.94 -12.49
N ILE A 218 26.52 -14.41 -13.68
CA ILE A 218 25.34 -13.62 -13.99
C ILE A 218 24.51 -14.44 -14.96
N THR A 219 23.34 -14.87 -14.52
CA THR A 219 22.39 -15.60 -15.36
C THR A 219 21.25 -14.66 -15.73
N ALA A 220 21.11 -14.40 -17.02
CA ALA A 220 20.01 -13.60 -17.55
C ALA A 220 18.94 -14.53 -18.11
N TYR A 221 17.71 -14.35 -17.62
CA TYR A 221 16.51 -15.00 -18.15
C TYR A 221 15.73 -13.97 -18.96
N ASP A 222 16.32 -13.47 -20.05
CA ASP A 222 15.85 -12.30 -20.81
C ASP A 222 15.09 -12.65 -22.10
N GLU A 223 14.67 -13.91 -22.23
CA GLU A 223 13.82 -14.40 -23.33
C GLU A 223 12.34 -14.53 -22.94
N GLN A 224 11.98 -14.09 -21.73
CA GLN A 224 10.63 -14.18 -21.17
C GLN A 224 10.06 -12.79 -20.90
N ASP A 225 9.18 -12.32 -21.78
CA ASP A 225 8.53 -11.02 -21.61
C ASP A 225 7.36 -11.12 -20.62
N PHE A 226 7.34 -10.24 -19.64
CA PHE A 226 6.22 -10.10 -18.71
C PHE A 226 5.09 -9.27 -19.33
N ALA A 227 3.87 -9.82 -19.37
CA ALA A 227 2.69 -9.09 -19.82
C ALA A 227 2.33 -7.93 -18.88
N ILE A 228 2.53 -8.16 -17.57
CA ILE A 228 2.46 -7.16 -16.50
C ILE A 228 3.75 -7.28 -15.69
N GLY A 229 4.44 -6.17 -15.46
CA GLY A 229 5.72 -6.22 -14.75
C GLY A 229 6.22 -4.88 -14.23
N GLU A 230 7.44 -4.90 -13.70
CA GLU A 230 8.13 -3.76 -13.12
C GLU A 230 8.51 -2.71 -14.17
N GLY A 231 8.44 -1.45 -13.75
CA GLY A 231 8.80 -0.30 -14.57
C GLY A 231 7.85 0.01 -15.74
N MET A 232 6.82 -0.80 -15.98
CA MET A 232 5.76 -0.55 -16.97
C MET A 232 4.71 0.44 -16.42
N PHE A 233 4.05 1.20 -17.29
CA PHE A 233 3.09 2.23 -16.87
C PHE A 233 1.63 1.79 -16.86
N LEU A 234 0.86 2.37 -15.91
CA LEU A 234 -0.60 2.21 -15.80
C LEU A 234 -1.00 0.74 -15.69
N GLN A 235 -2.01 0.27 -16.42
CA GLN A 235 -2.54 -1.10 -16.35
C GLN A 235 -1.54 -2.18 -16.78
N ARG A 236 -0.35 -1.80 -17.23
CA ARG A 236 0.74 -2.71 -17.59
C ARG A 236 1.75 -2.91 -16.45
N GLY A 237 1.73 -2.02 -15.45
CA GLY A 237 2.62 -2.10 -14.30
C GLY A 237 2.14 -3.11 -13.25
N SER A 238 3.06 -3.80 -12.61
CA SER A 238 2.82 -4.64 -11.42
C SER A 238 2.06 -3.87 -10.35
N ASP A 239 2.55 -2.69 -9.94
CA ASP A 239 1.95 -1.85 -8.89
C ASP A 239 0.47 -1.52 -9.13
N TRP A 240 0.10 -1.21 -10.38
CA TRP A 240 -1.30 -0.94 -10.71
C TRP A 240 -2.17 -2.18 -10.53
N ASN A 241 -1.72 -3.32 -11.03
CA ASN A 241 -2.50 -4.55 -11.06
C ASN A 241 -2.59 -5.20 -9.68
N LEU A 242 -1.52 -5.15 -8.88
CA LEU A 242 -1.53 -5.58 -7.48
C LEU A 242 -2.62 -4.82 -6.71
N ARG A 243 -2.64 -3.48 -6.79
CA ARG A 243 -3.67 -2.66 -6.15
C ARG A 243 -5.05 -2.85 -6.77
N ALA A 244 -5.14 -3.06 -8.09
CA ALA A 244 -6.43 -3.24 -8.74
C ALA A 244 -7.10 -4.55 -8.33
N THR A 245 -6.33 -5.62 -8.14
CA THR A 245 -6.82 -6.96 -7.84
C THR A 245 -6.96 -7.22 -6.34
N ASP A 246 -6.09 -6.65 -5.51
CA ASP A 246 -6.18 -6.70 -4.05
C ASP A 246 -5.99 -5.31 -3.43
N TYR A 247 -7.11 -4.58 -3.31
CA TYR A 247 -7.12 -3.15 -2.99
C TYR A 247 -7.00 -2.82 -1.49
N PHE A 248 -7.10 -3.82 -0.62
CA PHE A 248 -7.11 -3.60 0.83
C PHE A 248 -5.82 -4.03 1.51
N SER A 249 -4.78 -4.26 0.72
CA SER A 249 -3.49 -4.72 1.20
C SER A 249 -2.36 -3.90 0.58
N GLN A 250 -1.22 -3.89 1.27
CA GLN A 250 -0.13 -3.00 0.97
C GLN A 250 1.14 -3.79 0.63
N TYR A 251 1.80 -3.38 -0.44
CA TYR A 251 3.04 -3.96 -0.93
C TYR A 251 4.14 -2.92 -0.71
N TYR A 252 4.81 -2.97 0.44
CA TYR A 252 5.86 -2.02 0.79
C TYR A 252 7.22 -2.38 0.20
N ASP A 253 7.44 -3.68 0.00
CA ASP A 253 8.71 -4.22 -0.47
C ASP A 253 8.76 -4.22 -2.01
N ASP A 254 9.98 -4.13 -2.54
CA ASP A 254 10.24 -4.45 -3.95
C ASP A 254 9.97 -5.95 -4.20
N ALA A 255 9.76 -6.32 -5.46
CA ALA A 255 9.59 -7.72 -5.84
C ALA A 255 10.85 -8.54 -5.52
N VAL A 256 10.66 -9.77 -5.06
CA VAL A 256 11.70 -10.80 -5.13
C VAL A 256 11.57 -11.47 -6.49
N GLU A 257 12.53 -11.26 -7.39
CA GLU A 257 12.53 -11.90 -8.70
C GLU A 257 13.34 -13.20 -8.68
N PHE A 258 12.79 -14.27 -9.20
CA PHE A 258 13.45 -15.58 -9.17
C PHE A 258 13.01 -16.43 -10.36
N THR A 259 13.63 -17.59 -10.49
CA THR A 259 13.19 -18.59 -11.47
C THR A 259 12.85 -19.90 -10.78
N HIS A 260 11.89 -20.61 -11.37
CA HIS A 260 11.53 -21.96 -10.95
C HIS A 260 11.26 -22.78 -12.21
N ASN A 261 11.98 -23.90 -12.36
CA ASN A 261 11.95 -24.76 -13.55
C ASN A 261 12.20 -23.99 -14.87
N GLY A 262 13.09 -23.00 -14.84
CA GLY A 262 13.46 -22.17 -15.98
C GLY A 262 12.47 -21.06 -16.34
N GLU A 263 11.35 -20.94 -15.63
CA GLU A 263 10.38 -19.85 -15.80
C GLU A 263 10.62 -18.74 -14.77
N ALA A 264 10.49 -17.49 -15.20
CA ALA A 264 10.68 -16.31 -14.36
C ALA A 264 9.41 -15.94 -13.59
N TYR A 265 9.58 -15.59 -12.32
CA TYR A 265 8.51 -15.19 -11.41
C TYR A 265 8.91 -13.94 -10.62
N MET A 266 7.90 -13.23 -10.13
CA MET A 266 8.08 -12.13 -9.18
C MET A 266 7.14 -12.33 -8.00
N TYR A 267 7.67 -12.29 -6.77
CA TYR A 267 6.86 -12.40 -5.56
C TYR A 267 6.87 -11.08 -4.78
N TYR A 268 5.68 -10.63 -4.39
CA TYR A 268 5.48 -9.42 -3.60
C TYR A 268 4.92 -9.77 -2.22
N PRO A 269 5.70 -9.62 -1.15
CA PRO A 269 5.21 -9.79 0.21
C PRO A 269 4.07 -8.81 0.51
N LYS A 270 2.98 -9.33 1.08
CA LYS A 270 1.76 -8.58 1.34
C LYS A 270 1.67 -8.21 2.81
N THR A 271 1.44 -6.93 3.08
CA THR A 271 1.24 -6.38 4.43
C THR A 271 -0.22 -5.96 4.61
N GLY A 272 -0.89 -6.60 5.56
CA GLY A 272 -2.21 -6.21 6.06
C GLY A 272 -2.09 -5.33 7.30
N HIS A 273 -3.22 -4.79 7.76
CA HIS A 273 -3.29 -4.06 9.03
C HIS A 273 -4.53 -4.45 9.80
N GLU A 274 -4.37 -4.73 11.09
CA GLU A 274 -5.48 -5.06 11.98
C GLU A 274 -5.76 -3.94 12.97
N TRP A 275 -7.06 -3.70 13.22
CA TRP A 275 -7.49 -2.73 14.22
C TRP A 275 -7.49 -3.34 15.62
N ARG A 276 -6.80 -2.67 16.54
CA ARG A 276 -6.83 -2.93 17.98
C ARG A 276 -7.52 -1.76 18.67
N LEU A 277 -8.67 -2.02 19.30
CA LEU A 277 -9.50 -0.96 19.89
C LEU A 277 -9.01 -0.48 21.26
N ALA A 278 -8.21 -1.29 21.95
CA ALA A 278 -7.71 -1.02 23.29
C ALA A 278 -6.17 -1.01 23.30
N PRO A 279 -5.52 -0.22 24.18
CA PRO A 279 -6.11 0.73 25.13
C PRO A 279 -6.66 2.01 24.46
N ILE A 280 -6.21 2.34 23.26
CA ILE A 280 -6.88 3.28 22.34
C ILE A 280 -6.93 2.66 20.95
N PRO A 281 -7.89 3.04 20.08
CA PRO A 281 -7.93 2.55 18.70
C PRO A 281 -6.64 2.84 17.92
N HIS A 282 -5.96 1.78 17.51
CA HIS A 282 -4.73 1.82 16.73
C HIS A 282 -4.69 0.65 15.74
N THR A 283 -3.78 0.72 14.77
CA THR A 283 -3.57 -0.35 13.79
C THR A 283 -2.18 -0.93 13.92
N VAL A 284 -2.07 -2.24 13.70
CA VAL A 284 -0.80 -2.97 13.71
C VAL A 284 -0.58 -3.65 12.36
N PRO A 285 0.62 -3.58 11.77
CA PRO A 285 0.92 -4.29 10.53
C PRO A 285 0.98 -5.79 10.81
N VAL A 286 0.44 -6.58 9.88
CA VAL A 286 0.47 -8.05 9.92
C VAL A 286 0.88 -8.59 8.57
N TRP A 287 1.53 -9.76 8.56
CA TRP A 287 1.80 -10.46 7.32
C TRP A 287 0.52 -11.09 6.77
N ASP A 288 0.11 -10.66 5.58
CA ASP A 288 -1.16 -11.06 4.94
C ASP A 288 -0.91 -11.95 3.71
N GLY A 289 0.26 -12.61 3.66
CA GLY A 289 0.68 -13.50 2.59
C GLY A 289 1.51 -12.81 1.51
N GLY A 290 1.20 -13.05 0.24
CA GLY A 290 1.94 -12.45 -0.87
C GLY A 290 1.25 -12.61 -2.21
N ALA A 291 1.73 -11.87 -3.21
CA ALA A 291 1.26 -11.98 -4.58
C ALA A 291 2.38 -12.59 -5.45
N LEU A 292 2.11 -13.73 -6.07
CA LEU A 292 2.98 -14.35 -7.07
C LEU A 292 2.54 -13.90 -8.46
N LEU A 293 3.44 -13.24 -9.18
CA LEU A 293 3.24 -12.72 -10.53
C LEU A 293 3.98 -13.57 -11.54
N HIS A 294 3.22 -14.09 -12.50
CA HIS A 294 3.68 -14.92 -13.61
C HIS A 294 4.03 -14.06 -14.84
N THR A 295 4.79 -14.63 -15.77
CA THR A 295 5.17 -13.94 -17.02
C THR A 295 3.97 -13.61 -17.91
N ASP A 296 2.90 -14.41 -17.88
CA ASP A 296 1.67 -14.18 -18.64
C ASP A 296 0.78 -13.04 -18.08
N GLY A 297 1.15 -12.47 -16.93
CA GLY A 297 0.41 -11.44 -16.22
C GLY A 297 -0.62 -11.97 -15.21
N THR A 298 -0.69 -13.28 -15.01
CA THR A 298 -1.48 -13.87 -13.93
C THR A 298 -0.90 -13.48 -12.58
N ILE A 299 -1.76 -13.06 -11.65
CA ILE A 299 -1.40 -12.72 -10.27
C ILE A 299 -2.15 -13.67 -9.34
N GLU A 300 -1.40 -14.51 -8.65
CA GLU A 300 -1.92 -15.39 -7.60
C GLU A 300 -1.74 -14.71 -6.24
N HIS A 301 -2.85 -14.31 -5.62
CA HIS A 301 -2.84 -13.78 -4.25
C HIS A 301 -2.92 -14.95 -3.28
N LEU A 302 -1.81 -15.19 -2.59
CA LEU A 302 -1.63 -16.29 -1.67
C LEU A 302 -1.79 -15.79 -0.24
N THR A 303 -2.56 -16.52 0.56
CA THR A 303 -2.55 -16.38 2.02
C THR A 303 -1.20 -16.80 2.61
N PRO A 304 -0.88 -16.45 3.87
CA PRO A 304 0.32 -16.92 4.56
C PRO A 304 0.58 -18.43 4.44
N GLU A 305 -0.46 -19.24 4.63
CA GLU A 305 -0.37 -20.71 4.58
C GLU A 305 -0.17 -21.21 3.15
N GLU A 306 -0.87 -20.63 2.17
CA GLU A 306 -0.67 -20.98 0.75
C GLU A 306 0.73 -20.61 0.28
N ALA A 307 1.25 -19.44 0.67
CA ALA A 307 2.60 -19.01 0.32
C ALA A 307 3.68 -19.93 0.89
N GLN A 308 3.52 -20.40 2.13
CA GLN A 308 4.45 -21.34 2.78
C GLN A 308 4.42 -22.74 2.16
N ASN A 309 3.27 -23.16 1.65
CA ASN A 309 3.10 -24.49 1.05
C ASN A 309 3.29 -24.48 -0.48
N ASN A 310 3.56 -23.33 -1.09
CA ASN A 310 3.72 -23.21 -2.54
C ASN A 310 5.12 -23.69 -2.97
N GLU A 311 5.16 -24.70 -3.85
CA GLU A 311 6.40 -25.28 -4.36
C GLU A 311 7.28 -24.28 -5.13
N ILE A 312 6.67 -23.31 -5.82
CA ILE A 312 7.39 -22.28 -6.59
C ILE A 312 8.16 -21.35 -5.64
N LEU A 313 7.64 -21.14 -4.43
CA LEU A 313 8.20 -20.23 -3.43
C LEU A 313 9.15 -20.93 -2.44
N ASP A 314 9.50 -22.20 -2.65
CA ASP A 314 10.33 -22.96 -1.72
C ASP A 314 11.70 -22.30 -1.47
N GLY A 315 11.96 -21.98 -0.21
CA GLY A 315 13.19 -21.30 0.23
C GLY A 315 13.31 -19.83 -0.19
N GLN A 316 12.27 -19.23 -0.80
CA GLN A 316 12.21 -17.80 -1.06
C GLN A 316 11.83 -17.01 0.19
N ARG A 317 12.15 -15.71 0.19
CA ARG A 317 11.71 -14.80 1.25
C ARG A 317 10.22 -14.49 1.10
N LEU A 318 9.42 -14.99 2.03
CA LEU A 318 7.96 -14.77 2.02
C LEU A 318 7.51 -13.53 2.80
N TYR A 319 8.27 -13.20 3.85
CA TYR A 319 7.88 -12.18 4.82
C TYR A 319 8.28 -10.77 4.37
N PRO A 320 7.42 -9.75 4.59
CA PRO A 320 7.71 -8.36 4.29
C PRO A 320 8.81 -7.82 5.21
N LEU A 321 9.86 -7.25 4.63
CA LEU A 321 10.94 -6.58 5.33
C LEU A 321 10.44 -5.37 6.09
N TYR A 322 9.44 -4.63 5.58
CA TYR A 322 8.82 -3.54 6.33
C TYR A 322 8.34 -3.96 7.73
N THR A 323 7.70 -5.13 7.84
CA THR A 323 7.21 -5.64 9.14
C THR A 323 8.38 -6.09 10.01
N ALA A 324 9.41 -6.68 9.41
CA ALA A 324 10.63 -7.07 10.12
C ALA A 324 11.44 -5.85 10.62
N ASP A 325 11.55 -4.77 9.85
CA ASP A 325 12.29 -3.56 10.16
C ASP A 325 11.56 -2.66 11.17
N SER A 326 10.23 -2.54 11.03
CA SER A 326 9.37 -1.92 12.06
C SER A 326 9.29 -2.77 13.33
N THR A 327 9.81 -3.99 13.32
CA THR A 327 10.02 -4.76 14.54
C THR A 327 11.45 -4.51 15.06
N SER A 328 12.47 -4.68 14.21
CA SER A 328 13.90 -4.62 14.55
C SER A 328 14.38 -3.24 15.03
N SER A 329 13.95 -2.16 14.38
CA SER A 329 14.30 -0.78 14.77
C SER A 329 13.78 -0.40 16.15
N HIS A 330 12.74 -1.08 16.63
CA HIS A 330 12.13 -0.83 17.93
C HIS A 330 12.80 -1.63 19.07
N TRP A 331 13.46 -2.75 18.76
CA TRP A 331 14.33 -3.42 19.74
C TRP A 331 15.49 -2.53 20.18
N ALA A 332 16.08 -1.77 19.24
CA ALA A 332 17.19 -0.86 19.54
C ALA A 332 16.82 0.28 20.50
N THR A 333 15.55 0.68 20.56
CA THR A 333 15.04 1.71 21.49
C THR A 333 14.47 1.15 22.79
N ALA A 334 13.99 -0.09 22.82
CA ALA A 334 13.48 -0.72 24.05
C ALA A 334 14.56 -1.22 25.01
N THR A 335 15.79 -1.46 24.53
CA THR A 335 16.95 -1.86 25.34
C THR A 335 17.91 -0.71 25.69
N GLY A 336 17.52 0.54 25.44
CA GLY A 336 18.30 1.76 25.69
C GLY A 336 18.02 2.45 27.01
#